data_AF-A0A7W1QWJ5-F1
#
_entry.id   AF-A0A7W1QWJ5-F1
#
_cell.length_a   1.000
_cell.length_b   1.000
_cell.length_c   1.000
_cell.angle_alpha   90.00
_cell.angle_beta   90.00
_cell.angle_gamma   90.00
#
_symmetry.space_group_name_H-M   'P 1'
#
loop_
_entity.id
_entity.type
_entity.pdbx_description
1 polymer ?
#
loop_
_entity_poly.entity_id
_entity_poly.type
_entity_poly.pdbx_seq_one_letter_code
_entity_poly.pdbx_strand_id
1 'polypeptide(L)'
;MAVVNDEALTQYEVNDHKGVLLGQMKASNVTPPPADTLEKQVLERLVTERALLQFAKDNGVKVDDQQVERTILRIAQENKLGPEEFRRVLERENIPYAKYRESVRREVTIQRLREREVDSRIAVSDAEVDNYLATVAAQAGGENEYNLAHILVTVPEQAAPEQIDARRRRAEDALREVKDGKPFSQVAAAFSDAPDAVQGGTLGWR
;
A
#
# COMPACT_ATOMS: atom_id res chain seq x y z
N MET A 1 -6.35 -22.33 -0.58
CA MET A 1 -4.88 -22.40 -0.54
C MET A 1 -4.38 -21.79 -1.82
N ALA A 2 -3.53 -20.78 -1.73
CA ALA A 2 -2.77 -20.25 -2.85
C ALA A 2 -1.30 -20.59 -2.61
N VAL A 3 -0.58 -20.96 -3.66
CA VAL A 3 0.86 -21.21 -3.61
C VAL A 3 1.54 -20.07 -4.32
N VAL A 4 2.52 -19.44 -3.67
CA VAL A 4 3.32 -18.37 -4.27
C VAL A 4 4.74 -18.89 -4.33
N ASN A 5 5.18 -19.23 -5.55
CA ASN A 5 6.43 -19.95 -5.81
C ASN A 5 6.53 -21.25 -4.98
N ASP A 6 7.27 -21.25 -3.86
CA ASP A 6 7.55 -22.44 -3.04
C ASP A 6 6.98 -22.38 -1.60
N GLU A 7 6.29 -21.30 -1.22
CA GLU A 7 5.67 -21.18 0.10
C GLU A 7 4.14 -21.12 0.00
N ALA A 8 3.47 -21.91 0.84
CA ALA A 8 2.01 -21.96 0.89
C ALA A 8 1.46 -20.77 1.67
N LEU A 9 0.48 -20.07 1.09
CA LEU A 9 -0.35 -19.12 1.81
C LEU A 9 -1.55 -19.85 2.42
N THR A 10 -1.64 -19.81 3.74
CA THR A 10 -2.68 -20.50 4.51
C THR A 10 -3.95 -19.65 4.61
N GLN A 11 -5.09 -20.32 4.76
CA GLN A 11 -6.36 -19.63 5.04
C GLN A 11 -6.31 -18.87 6.38
N TYR A 12 -5.49 -19.34 7.32
CA TYR A 12 -5.27 -18.67 8.59
C TYR A 12 -4.64 -17.29 8.39
N GLU A 13 -3.59 -17.17 7.58
CA GLU A 13 -2.93 -15.89 7.26
C GLU A 13 -3.89 -14.92 6.56
N VAL A 14 -4.69 -15.41 5.62
CA VAL A 14 -5.72 -14.60 4.93
C VAL A 14 -6.74 -14.06 5.94
N ASN A 15 -7.21 -14.90 6.87
CA ASN A 15 -8.18 -14.48 7.88
C ASN A 15 -7.57 -13.51 8.91
N ASP A 16 -6.32 -13.71 9.33
CA ASP A 16 -5.61 -12.83 10.24
C ASP A 16 -5.43 -11.42 9.63
N HIS A 17 -4.94 -11.34 8.38
CA HIS A 17 -4.79 -10.07 7.68
C HIS A 17 -6.15 -9.39 7.39
N LYS A 18 -7.19 -10.16 7.06
CA LYS A 18 -8.55 -9.64 6.90
C LYS A 18 -9.07 -9.00 8.19
N GLY A 19 -8.80 -9.61 9.35
CA GLY A 19 -9.16 -9.06 10.65
C GLY A 19 -8.49 -7.72 10.95
N VAL A 20 -7.18 -7.62 10.70
CA VAL A 20 -6.43 -6.36 10.84
C VAL A 20 -6.99 -5.27 9.93
N LEU A 21 -7.24 -5.62 8.67
CA LEU A 21 -7.74 -4.69 7.67
C LEU A 21 -9.14 -4.13 8.02
N LEU A 22 -10.04 -4.99 8.49
CA LEU A 22 -11.35 -4.57 8.98
C LEU A 22 -11.24 -3.63 10.19
N GLY A 23 -10.30 -3.89 11.10
CA GLY A 23 -9.99 -3.01 12.23
C GLY A 23 -9.54 -1.62 11.77
N GLN A 24 -8.64 -1.55 10.79
CA GLN A 24 -8.17 -0.30 10.20
C GLN A 24 -9.28 0.47 9.50
N MET A 25 -10.08 -0.20 8.66
CA MET A 25 -11.22 0.42 7.99
C MET A 25 -12.22 1.01 8.99
N LYS A 26 -12.49 0.31 10.10
CA LYS A 26 -13.34 0.80 11.18
C LYS A 26 -12.74 2.04 11.85
N ALA A 27 -11.43 2.05 12.13
CA ALA A 27 -10.73 3.19 12.72
C ALA A 27 -10.73 4.42 11.80
N SER A 28 -10.62 4.19 10.48
CA SER A 28 -10.65 5.24 9.45
C SER A 28 -12.06 5.58 8.95
N ASN A 29 -13.11 5.02 9.55
CA ASN A 29 -14.51 5.22 9.18
C ASN A 29 -14.81 4.91 7.69
N VAL A 30 -14.09 3.94 7.12
CA VAL A 30 -14.26 3.44 5.75
C VAL A 30 -15.17 2.22 5.78
N THR A 31 -16.21 2.23 4.94
CA THR A 31 -17.10 1.06 4.81
C THR A 31 -16.36 -0.06 4.06
N PRO A 32 -16.28 -1.27 4.63
CA PRO A 32 -15.57 -2.36 3.98
C PRO A 32 -16.31 -2.82 2.70
N PRO A 33 -15.59 -3.27 1.68
CA PRO A 33 -16.19 -3.87 0.48
C PRO A 33 -16.87 -5.21 0.82
N PRO A 34 -17.66 -5.78 -0.11
CA PRO A 34 -18.24 -7.11 0.05
C PRO A 34 -17.19 -8.16 0.42
N ALA A 35 -17.56 -9.14 1.23
CA ALA A 35 -16.63 -10.12 1.82
C ALA A 35 -15.77 -10.84 0.76
N ASP A 36 -16.38 -11.24 -0.37
CA ASP A 36 -15.66 -11.92 -1.45
C ASP A 36 -14.64 -11.01 -2.15
N THR A 37 -14.95 -9.73 -2.29
CA THR A 37 -14.03 -8.73 -2.85
C THR A 37 -12.88 -8.49 -1.89
N LEU A 38 -13.19 -8.31 -0.60
CA LEU A 38 -12.20 -8.12 0.45
C LEU A 38 -11.23 -9.31 0.53
N GLU A 39 -11.76 -10.53 0.50
CA GLU A 39 -10.95 -11.75 0.56
C GLU A 39 -10.01 -11.87 -0.64
N LYS A 40 -10.49 -11.57 -1.85
CA LYS A 40 -9.64 -11.53 -3.06
C LYS A 40 -8.54 -10.47 -2.96
N GLN A 41 -8.86 -9.27 -2.47
CA GLN A 41 -7.88 -8.20 -2.29
C GLN A 41 -6.82 -8.55 -1.24
N VAL A 42 -7.23 -9.14 -0.12
CA VAL A 42 -6.31 -9.60 0.93
C VAL A 42 -5.39 -10.69 0.38
N LEU A 43 -5.96 -11.64 -0.36
CA LEU A 43 -5.20 -12.70 -1.01
C LEU A 43 -4.15 -12.12 -1.97
N GLU A 44 -4.56 -11.23 -2.88
CA GLU A 44 -3.66 -10.61 -3.86
C GLU A 44 -2.52 -9.83 -3.19
N ARG A 45 -2.85 -9.09 -2.12
CA ARG A 45 -1.87 -8.36 -1.32
C ARG A 45 -0.86 -9.30 -0.67
N LEU A 46 -1.31 -10.40 -0.08
CA LEU A 46 -0.44 -11.40 0.54
C LEU A 46 0.44 -12.11 -0.48
N VAL A 47 -0.10 -12.39 -1.67
CA VAL A 47 0.67 -12.97 -2.78
C VAL A 47 1.77 -12.02 -3.22
N THR A 48 1.44 -10.75 -3.42
CA THR A 48 2.39 -9.71 -3.79
C THR A 48 3.46 -9.52 -2.71
N GLU A 49 3.07 -9.43 -1.43
CA GLU A 49 3.99 -9.31 -0.31
C GLU A 49 4.98 -10.48 -0.27
N ARG A 50 4.49 -11.72 -0.43
CA ARG A 50 5.33 -12.92 -0.43
C ARG A 50 6.32 -12.92 -1.59
N ALA A 51 5.86 -12.60 -2.80
CA ALA A 51 6.70 -12.53 -3.98
C ALA A 51 7.82 -11.48 -3.81
N LEU A 52 7.50 -10.30 -3.28
CA LEU A 52 8.48 -9.24 -3.02
C LEU A 52 9.50 -9.65 -1.95
N LEU A 53 9.07 -10.30 -0.87
CA LEU A 53 9.98 -10.77 0.18
C LEU A 53 10.93 -11.87 -0.32
N GLN A 54 10.43 -12.78 -1.15
CA GLN A 54 11.28 -13.79 -1.78
C GLN A 54 12.29 -13.15 -2.73
N PHE A 55 11.84 -12.24 -3.60
CA PHE A 55 12.73 -11.52 -4.49
C PHE A 55 13.79 -10.71 -3.72
N ALA A 56 13.41 -10.06 -2.61
CA ALA A 56 14.33 -9.36 -1.73
C ALA A 56 15.38 -10.30 -1.15
N LYS A 57 14.98 -11.48 -0.66
CA LYS A 57 15.87 -12.51 -0.13
C LYS A 57 16.86 -13.00 -1.20
N ASP A 58 16.36 -13.31 -2.39
CA ASP A 58 17.16 -13.84 -3.50
C ASP A 58 18.16 -12.80 -4.02
N ASN A 59 17.82 -11.51 -3.93
CA ASN A 59 18.71 -10.40 -4.29
C ASN A 59 19.57 -9.89 -3.12
N GLY A 60 19.60 -10.61 -2.00
CA GLY A 60 20.48 -10.31 -0.86
C GLY A 60 20.08 -9.09 -0.03
N VAL A 61 18.85 -8.60 -0.16
CA VAL A 61 18.34 -7.50 0.69
C VAL A 61 18.16 -8.03 2.11
N LYS A 62 18.89 -7.44 3.06
CA LYS A 62 18.81 -7.79 4.49
C LYS A 62 18.48 -6.57 5.34
N VAL A 63 17.68 -6.79 6.37
CA VAL A 63 17.35 -5.80 7.40
C VAL A 63 17.80 -6.34 8.75
N ASP A 64 18.74 -5.65 9.37
CA ASP A 64 19.22 -5.98 10.71
C ASP A 64 18.23 -5.55 11.79
N ASP A 65 18.38 -6.15 12.96
CA ASP A 65 17.49 -5.93 14.10
C ASP A 65 17.53 -4.48 14.61
N GLN A 66 18.68 -3.79 14.52
CA GLN A 66 18.79 -2.40 14.96
C GLN A 66 17.96 -1.48 14.07
N GLN A 67 17.92 -1.74 12.77
CA GLN A 67 17.09 -1.00 11.84
C GLN A 67 15.60 -1.20 12.15
N VAL A 68 15.19 -2.42 12.47
CA VAL A 68 13.80 -2.71 12.87
C VAL A 68 13.42 -1.93 14.12
N GLU A 69 14.24 -1.97 15.18
CA GLU A 69 13.97 -1.23 16.41
C GLU A 69 13.92 0.29 16.17
N ARG A 70 14.83 0.85 15.36
CA ARG A 70 14.79 2.27 14.99
C ARG A 70 13.49 2.65 14.28
N THR A 71 12.99 1.79 13.39
CA THR A 71 11.71 2.02 12.71
C THR A 71 10.54 1.95 13.69
N ILE A 72 10.51 0.97 14.59
CA ILE A 72 9.46 0.86 15.63
C ILE A 72 9.43 2.12 16.50
N LEU A 73 10.60 2.62 16.92
CA LEU A 73 10.70 3.84 17.72
C LEU A 73 10.16 5.07 16.98
N ARG A 74 10.40 5.17 15.67
CA ARG A 74 9.86 6.25 14.84
C ARG A 74 8.33 6.17 14.76
N ILE A 75 7.77 4.99 14.52
CA ILE A 75 6.31 4.78 14.47
C ILE A 75 5.69 5.15 15.82
N ALA A 76 6.31 4.76 16.94
CA ALA A 76 5.85 5.15 18.27
C ALA A 76 5.84 6.68 18.44
N GLN A 77 6.91 7.36 18.03
CA GLN A 77 7.03 8.82 18.07
C GLN A 77 5.99 9.53 17.17
N GLU A 78 5.74 9.03 15.97
CA GLU A 78 4.70 9.55 15.06
C GLU A 78 3.30 9.44 15.69
N ASN A 79 3.06 8.38 16.46
CA ASN A 79 1.85 8.20 17.25
C ASN A 79 1.86 8.96 18.59
N LYS A 80 2.91 9.74 18.86
CA LYS A 80 3.13 10.50 20.11
C LYS A 80 3.20 9.61 21.36
N LEU A 81 3.69 8.38 21.20
CA LEU A 81 3.81 7.37 22.26
C LEU A 81 5.28 7.13 22.61
N GLY A 82 5.54 6.90 23.89
CA GLY A 82 6.83 6.36 24.34
C GLY A 82 6.95 4.84 24.06
N PRO A 83 8.16 4.26 24.08
CA PRO A 83 8.37 2.83 23.75
C PRO A 83 7.56 1.87 24.63
N GLU A 84 7.52 2.13 25.94
CA GLU A 84 6.76 1.32 26.90
C GLU A 84 5.24 1.47 26.72
N GLU A 85 4.79 2.67 26.35
CA GLU A 85 3.37 2.93 26.10
C GLU A 85 2.90 2.27 24.80
N PHE A 86 3.75 2.31 23.77
CA PHE A 86 3.49 1.65 22.51
C PHE A 86 3.33 0.14 22.68
N ARG A 87 4.18 -0.50 23.50
CA ARG A 87 4.02 -1.93 23.85
C ARG A 87 2.68 -2.22 24.54
N ARG A 88 2.26 -1.38 25.49
CA ARG A 88 0.96 -1.51 26.14
C ARG A 88 -0.22 -1.32 25.18
N VAL A 89 -0.09 -0.48 24.15
CA VAL A 89 -1.10 -0.36 23.09
C VAL A 89 -1.20 -1.67 22.31
N LEU A 90 -0.08 -2.23 21.86
CA LEU A 90 -0.06 -3.51 21.13
C LEU A 90 -0.66 -4.65 21.95
N GLU A 91 -0.35 -4.74 23.24
CA GLU A 91 -0.94 -5.73 24.15
C GLU A 91 -2.46 -5.59 24.29
N ARG A 92 -2.97 -4.35 24.41
CA ARG A 92 -4.42 -4.09 24.45
C ARG A 92 -5.12 -4.47 23.16
N GLU A 93 -4.43 -4.36 22.03
CA GLU A 93 -4.90 -4.82 20.72
C GLU A 93 -4.65 -6.32 20.48
N ASN A 94 -4.13 -7.03 21.49
CA ASN A 94 -3.81 -8.46 21.43
C ASN A 94 -2.79 -8.81 20.33
N ILE A 95 -1.86 -7.88 20.04
CA ILE A 95 -0.77 -8.03 19.07
C ILE A 95 0.53 -8.30 19.84
N PRO A 96 1.10 -9.52 19.75
CA PRO A 96 2.38 -9.82 20.37
C PRO A 96 3.50 -8.95 19.79
N TYR A 97 4.34 -8.35 20.64
CA TYR A 97 5.43 -7.48 20.19
C TYR A 97 6.37 -8.16 19.18
N ALA A 98 6.64 -9.46 19.36
CA ALA A 98 7.45 -10.23 18.41
C ALA A 98 6.79 -10.33 17.02
N LYS A 99 5.46 -10.50 16.95
CA LYS A 99 4.71 -10.54 15.68
C LYS A 99 4.75 -9.18 14.99
N TYR A 100 4.57 -8.10 15.75
CA TYR A 100 4.66 -6.74 15.25
C TYR A 100 6.06 -6.40 14.73
N ARG A 101 7.10 -6.80 15.46
CA ARG A 101 8.49 -6.62 15.05
C ARG A 101 8.79 -7.31 13.73
N GLU A 102 8.28 -8.53 13.52
CA GLU A 102 8.43 -9.22 12.24
C GLU A 102 7.62 -8.58 11.11
N SER A 103 6.43 -7.99 11.37
CA SER A 103 5.73 -7.21 10.34
C SER A 103 6.51 -5.96 9.93
N VAL A 104 7.11 -5.25 10.89
CA VAL A 104 7.97 -4.10 10.59
C VAL A 104 9.22 -4.53 9.82
N ARG A 105 9.83 -5.68 10.14
CA ARG A 105 10.94 -6.22 9.37
C ARG A 105 10.56 -6.48 7.91
N ARG A 106 9.40 -7.11 7.66
CA ARG A 106 8.90 -7.35 6.30
C ARG A 106 8.69 -6.05 5.53
N GLU A 107 8.04 -5.07 6.16
CA GLU A 107 7.77 -3.78 5.54
C GLU A 107 9.06 -3.03 5.20
N VAL A 108 10.02 -2.93 6.13
CA VAL A 108 11.33 -2.30 5.87
C VAL A 108 12.10 -3.03 4.77
N THR A 109 11.99 -4.36 4.69
CA THR A 109 12.64 -5.16 3.64
C THR A 109 12.07 -4.82 2.26
N ILE A 110 10.75 -4.75 2.14
CA ILE A 110 10.07 -4.40 0.88
C ILE A 110 10.39 -2.95 0.48
N GLN A 111 10.42 -2.02 1.43
CA GLN A 111 10.79 -0.63 1.20
C GLN A 111 12.21 -0.51 0.63
N ARG A 112 13.20 -1.17 1.24
CA ARG A 112 14.58 -1.21 0.74
C ARG A 112 14.70 -1.84 -0.65
N LEU A 113 13.95 -2.92 -0.89
CA LEU A 113 13.90 -3.52 -2.22
C LEU A 113 13.39 -2.50 -3.25
N ARG A 114 12.31 -1.79 -2.93
CA ARG A 114 11.72 -0.79 -3.82
C ARG A 114 12.69 0.35 -4.10
N GLU A 115 13.34 0.90 -3.08
CA GLU A 115 14.38 1.94 -3.24
C GLU A 115 15.47 1.48 -4.22
N ARG A 116 16.01 0.27 -4.01
CA ARG A 116 17.05 -0.30 -4.88
C ARG A 116 16.59 -0.48 -6.33
N GLU A 117 15.40 -1.01 -6.55
CA GLU A 117 14.88 -1.27 -7.90
C GLU A 117 14.44 0.02 -8.62
N VAL A 118 13.88 0.99 -7.90
CA VAL A 118 13.42 2.27 -8.46
C VAL A 118 14.61 3.17 -8.80
N ASP A 119 15.58 3.33 -7.89
CA ASP A 119 16.76 4.16 -8.13
C ASP A 119 17.61 3.63 -9.29
N SER A 120 17.61 2.31 -9.51
CA SER A 120 18.33 1.69 -10.64
C SER A 120 17.69 1.94 -12.01
N ARG A 121 16.42 2.37 -12.05
CA ARG A 121 15.62 2.52 -13.29
C ARG A 121 15.30 3.96 -13.66
N ILE A 122 15.50 4.92 -12.75
CA ILE A 122 15.28 6.35 -13.02
C ILE A 122 16.57 6.95 -13.59
N ALA A 123 16.57 7.25 -14.89
CA ALA A 123 17.56 8.12 -15.53
C ALA A 123 16.88 9.46 -15.84
N VAL A 124 17.15 10.49 -15.02
CA VAL A 124 16.70 11.85 -15.31
C VAL A 124 17.66 12.48 -16.31
N SER A 125 17.15 12.94 -17.44
CA SER A 125 17.96 13.66 -18.43
C SER A 125 18.05 15.16 -18.10
N ASP A 126 19.16 15.81 -18.45
CA ASP A 126 19.31 17.26 -18.29
C ASP A 126 18.18 18.04 -19.01
N ALA A 127 17.67 17.49 -20.12
CA ALA A 127 16.53 18.05 -20.85
C ALA A 127 15.20 18.00 -20.08
N GLU A 128 14.97 16.99 -19.23
CA GLU A 128 13.81 16.94 -18.34
C GLU A 128 13.93 17.96 -17.20
N VAL A 129 15.15 18.19 -16.69
CA VAL A 129 15.44 19.21 -15.68
C VAL A 129 15.19 20.61 -16.25
N ASP A 130 15.72 20.91 -17.44
CA ASP A 130 15.55 22.20 -18.10
C ASP A 130 14.08 22.50 -18.42
N ASN A 131 13.33 21.49 -18.91
CA ASN A 131 11.90 21.63 -19.13
C ASN A 131 11.13 21.86 -17.82
N TYR A 132 11.43 21.12 -16.75
CA TYR A 132 10.79 21.33 -15.46
C TYR A 132 11.05 22.75 -14.91
N LEU A 133 12.31 23.22 -14.96
CA LEU A 133 12.67 24.58 -14.53
C LEU A 133 11.95 25.67 -15.33
N ALA A 134 11.83 25.49 -16.65
CA ALA A 134 11.08 26.40 -17.51
C ALA A 134 9.57 26.40 -17.19
N THR A 135 9.01 25.24 -16.83
CA THR A 135 7.59 25.09 -16.47
C THR A 135 7.27 25.67 -15.10
N VAL A 136 8.13 25.44 -14.11
CA VAL A 136 8.02 26.01 -12.75
C VAL A 136 8.17 27.53 -12.78
N ALA A 137 9.10 28.06 -13.58
CA ALA A 137 9.23 29.50 -13.78
C ALA A 137 7.96 30.13 -14.40
N ALA A 138 7.24 29.38 -15.25
CA ALA A 138 5.96 29.81 -15.83
C ALA A 138 4.76 29.63 -14.88
N GLN A 139 4.88 28.77 -13.86
CA GLN A 139 3.83 28.48 -12.86
C GLN A 139 4.01 29.24 -11.53
N ALA A 140 4.96 30.19 -11.45
CA ALA A 140 5.27 31.01 -10.27
C ALA A 140 4.16 32.01 -9.86
N GLY A 141 2.88 31.67 -10.07
CA GLY A 141 1.72 32.50 -9.81
C GLY A 141 0.60 31.73 -9.11
N GLY A 142 0.85 31.24 -7.90
CA GLY A 142 -0.17 30.76 -6.95
C GLY A 142 0.01 29.30 -6.54
N GLU A 143 0.45 29.07 -5.30
CA GLU A 143 0.45 27.75 -4.66
C GLU A 143 -1.00 27.40 -4.28
N ASN A 144 -1.73 26.79 -5.22
CA ASN A 144 -3.01 26.16 -4.89
C ASN A 144 -2.70 24.79 -4.28
N GLU A 145 -2.98 24.63 -2.98
CA GLU A 145 -2.92 23.32 -2.33
C GLU A 145 -4.21 22.52 -2.58
N TYR A 146 -4.07 21.24 -2.90
CA TYR A 146 -5.20 20.31 -3.10
C TYR A 146 -5.09 19.13 -2.15
N ASN A 147 -6.21 18.76 -1.53
CA ASN A 147 -6.32 17.47 -0.84
C ASN A 147 -6.81 16.41 -1.84
N LEU A 148 -5.94 15.47 -2.19
CA LEU A 148 -6.18 14.52 -3.29
C LEU A 148 -6.43 13.10 -2.78
N ALA A 149 -7.22 12.35 -3.55
CA ALA A 149 -7.37 10.91 -3.41
C ALA A 149 -7.41 10.25 -4.81
N HIS A 150 -7.01 8.97 -4.90
CA HIS A 150 -6.91 8.25 -6.17
C HIS A 150 -7.48 6.83 -6.11
N ILE A 151 -7.80 6.30 -7.29
CA ILE A 151 -8.17 4.90 -7.52
C ILE A 151 -7.28 4.39 -8.65
N LEU A 152 -6.49 3.36 -8.38
CA LEU A 152 -5.62 2.72 -9.36
C LEU A 152 -6.22 1.39 -9.80
N VAL A 153 -6.36 1.17 -11.10
CA VAL A 153 -6.65 -0.17 -11.64
C VAL A 153 -5.44 -0.61 -12.44
N THR A 154 -4.76 -1.64 -11.93
CA THR A 154 -3.50 -2.12 -12.52
C THR A 154 -3.74 -2.95 -13.77
N VAL A 155 -2.90 -2.74 -14.78
CA VAL A 155 -2.88 -3.52 -16.02
C VAL A 155 -1.52 -4.20 -16.13
N PRO A 156 -1.45 -5.55 -16.21
CA PRO A 156 -0.19 -6.25 -16.43
C PRO A 156 0.48 -5.82 -17.75
N GLU A 157 1.81 -5.74 -17.78
CA GLU A 157 2.56 -5.31 -18.98
C GLU A 157 2.29 -6.22 -20.21
N GLN A 158 2.01 -7.50 -19.98
CA GLN A 158 1.71 -8.48 -21.03
C GLN A 158 0.23 -8.92 -21.02
N ALA A 159 -0.68 -8.00 -20.69
CA ALA A 159 -2.11 -8.29 -20.64
C ALA A 159 -2.69 -8.58 -22.04
N ALA A 160 -3.49 -9.64 -22.14
CA ALA A 160 -4.28 -9.91 -23.34
C ALA A 160 -5.36 -8.82 -23.54
N PRO A 161 -5.82 -8.55 -24.78
CA PRO A 161 -6.84 -7.54 -25.06
C PRO A 161 -8.08 -7.65 -24.18
N GLU A 162 -8.53 -8.87 -23.90
CA GLU A 162 -9.70 -9.13 -23.06
C GLU A 162 -9.47 -8.72 -21.60
N GLN A 163 -8.24 -8.89 -21.10
CA GLN A 163 -7.85 -8.45 -19.76
C GLN A 163 -7.79 -6.92 -19.67
N ILE A 164 -7.26 -6.27 -20.71
CA ILE A 164 -7.21 -4.80 -20.80
C ILE A 164 -8.63 -4.24 -20.77
N ASP A 165 -9.54 -4.81 -21.57
CA ASP A 165 -10.94 -4.38 -21.60
C ASP A 165 -11.65 -4.61 -20.25
N ALA A 166 -11.38 -5.74 -19.58
CA ALA A 166 -11.92 -6.00 -18.25
C ALA A 166 -11.42 -4.98 -17.21
N ARG A 167 -10.12 -4.64 -17.24
CA ARG A 167 -9.53 -3.62 -16.35
C ARG A 167 -10.08 -2.23 -16.66
N ARG A 168 -10.26 -1.88 -17.93
CA ARG A 168 -10.90 -0.62 -18.36
C ARG A 168 -12.32 -0.52 -17.81
N ARG A 169 -13.15 -1.55 -18.02
CA ARG A 169 -14.53 -1.59 -17.50
C ARG A 169 -14.57 -1.43 -15.98
N ARG A 170 -13.65 -2.06 -15.25
CA ARG A 170 -13.52 -1.89 -13.80
C ARG A 170 -13.25 -0.43 -13.41
N ALA A 171 -12.37 0.27 -14.14
CA ALA A 171 -12.10 1.68 -13.90
C ALA A 171 -13.30 2.57 -14.26
N GLU A 172 -14.00 2.27 -15.35
CA GLU A 172 -15.23 2.98 -15.77
C GLU A 172 -16.37 2.79 -14.76
N ASP A 173 -16.54 1.59 -14.22
CA ASP A 173 -17.51 1.28 -13.17
C ASP A 173 -17.18 2.07 -11.89
N ALA A 174 -15.91 2.12 -11.47
CA ALA A 174 -15.48 2.94 -10.35
C ALA A 174 -15.80 4.43 -10.57
N LEU A 175 -15.53 4.95 -11.76
CA LEU A 175 -15.84 6.33 -12.12
C LEU A 175 -17.35 6.60 -12.08
N ARG A 176 -18.17 5.66 -12.57
CA ARG A 176 -19.63 5.77 -12.51
C ARG A 176 -20.11 5.81 -11.06
N GLU A 177 -19.62 4.91 -10.21
CA GLU A 177 -19.98 4.89 -8.79
C GLU A 177 -19.66 6.19 -8.06
N VAL A 178 -18.49 6.79 -8.32
CA VAL A 178 -18.12 8.10 -7.78
C VAL A 178 -19.07 9.19 -8.29
N LYS A 179 -19.38 9.20 -9.59
CA LYS A 179 -20.29 10.19 -10.20
C LYS A 179 -21.73 10.07 -9.70
N ASP A 180 -22.16 8.86 -9.38
CA ASP A 180 -23.48 8.57 -8.80
C ASP A 180 -23.59 8.98 -7.32
N GLY A 181 -22.50 9.52 -6.74
CA GLY A 181 -22.48 10.09 -5.39
C GLY A 181 -22.06 9.12 -4.29
N LYS A 182 -21.57 7.92 -4.63
CA LYS A 182 -20.97 7.04 -3.62
C LYS A 182 -19.70 7.70 -3.05
N PRO A 183 -19.46 7.59 -1.73
CA PRO A 183 -18.26 8.17 -1.13
C PRO A 183 -16.98 7.64 -1.79
N PHE A 184 -16.09 8.54 -2.21
CA PHE A 184 -14.87 8.17 -2.93
C PHE A 184 -14.04 7.13 -2.18
N SER A 185 -13.93 7.25 -0.85
CA SER A 185 -13.21 6.31 0.00
C SER A 185 -13.77 4.88 -0.07
N GLN A 186 -15.09 4.72 -0.22
CA GLN A 186 -15.72 3.40 -0.38
C GLN A 186 -15.43 2.83 -1.77
N VAL A 187 -15.50 3.67 -2.81
CA VAL A 187 -15.17 3.24 -4.17
C VAL A 187 -13.69 2.88 -4.27
N ALA A 188 -12.80 3.66 -3.67
CA ALA A 188 -11.38 3.35 -3.59
C ALA A 188 -11.14 2.02 -2.88
N ALA A 189 -11.76 1.78 -1.72
CA ALA A 189 -11.65 0.51 -1.02
C ALA A 189 -12.12 -0.70 -1.84
N ALA A 190 -13.14 -0.54 -2.70
CA ALA A 190 -13.70 -1.63 -3.50
C ALA A 190 -13.00 -1.85 -4.85
N PHE A 191 -12.53 -0.77 -5.50
CA PHE A 191 -12.06 -0.81 -6.89
C PHE A 191 -10.55 -0.64 -7.04
N SER A 192 -9.88 0.07 -6.11
CA SER A 192 -8.46 0.39 -6.23
C SER A 192 -7.59 -0.81 -5.87
N ASP A 193 -6.56 -1.02 -6.67
CA ASP A 193 -5.47 -1.97 -6.48
C ASP A 193 -4.28 -1.32 -5.73
N ALA A 194 -4.33 -0.01 -5.45
CA ALA A 194 -3.26 0.70 -4.76
C ALA A 194 -3.18 0.34 -3.26
N PRO A 195 -1.99 0.39 -2.62
CA PRO A 195 -1.84 0.06 -1.20
C PRO A 195 -2.69 0.90 -0.24
N ASP A 196 -2.94 2.16 -0.61
CA ASP A 196 -3.71 3.15 0.14
C ASP A 196 -5.24 3.07 -0.10
N ALA A 197 -5.70 2.14 -0.94
CA ALA A 197 -7.13 1.85 -1.16
C ALA A 197 -7.90 1.67 0.16
N VAL A 198 -7.26 1.01 1.12
CA VAL A 198 -7.82 0.69 2.44
C VAL A 198 -8.01 1.91 3.34
N GLN A 199 -7.31 3.01 3.02
CA GLN A 199 -7.42 4.33 3.64
C GLN A 199 -8.22 5.29 2.75
N GLY A 200 -9.04 4.75 1.84
CA GLY A 200 -9.87 5.53 0.94
C GLY A 200 -9.12 6.15 -0.26
N GLY A 201 -7.90 5.69 -0.53
CA GLY A 201 -7.09 6.19 -1.65
C GLY A 201 -6.45 7.57 -1.39
N THR A 202 -6.28 7.96 -0.12
CA THR A 202 -5.88 9.33 0.26
C THR A 202 -4.41 9.59 -0.05
N LEU A 203 -4.13 10.67 -0.78
CA LEU A 203 -2.76 11.16 -1.10
C LEU A 203 -2.32 12.37 -0.25
N GLY A 204 -3.27 13.02 0.43
CA GLY A 204 -3.05 14.17 1.31
C GLY A 204 -3.01 15.51 0.58
N TRP A 205 -2.58 16.55 1.31
CA TRP A 205 -2.36 17.90 0.79
C TRP A 205 -1.09 17.96 -0.07
N ARG A 206 -1.19 18.57 -1.25
CA ARG A 206 -0.14 18.69 -2.27
C ARG A 206 -0.20 20.04 -2.95
#